data_AF-A0A3Q8I3P1-F1
#
_entry.id   AF-A0A3Q8I3P1-F1
#
_cell.length_a   1.000
_cell.length_b   1.000
_cell.length_c   1.000
_cell.angle_alpha   90.00
_cell.angle_beta   90.00
_cell.angle_gamma   90.00
#
_symmetry.space_group_name_H-M   'P 1'
#
loop_
_entity.id
_entity.type
_entity.pdbx_description
1 polymer ?
#
loop_
_entity_poly.entity_id
_entity_poly.type
_entity_poly.pdbx_seq_one_letter_code
_entity_poly.pdbx_strand_id
1 'polypeptide(L)'
;MTFHFRYRHGFLPAFPRLEGKLIKHHLFPQAQEFRQWFKNSGIDVHAWTMAIPEQAHLRIHRGANGGMWNTAWRQFMHATRRRRLPPEEMMRKAFELAYRFDIVGPIVPYGHQVVSPGPQLFAD
;
A
#
# COMPACT_ATOMS: atom_id res chain seq x y z
N MET A 1 14.49 -12.21 -6.06
CA MET A 1 14.89 -10.79 -6.25
C MET A 1 14.78 -10.10 -4.90
N THR A 2 15.91 -9.85 -4.25
CA THR A 2 15.96 -9.17 -2.94
C THR A 2 16.15 -7.68 -3.19
N PHE A 3 15.16 -6.86 -2.86
CA PHE A 3 15.26 -5.41 -2.95
C PHE A 3 16.14 -4.92 -1.79
N HIS A 4 17.43 -4.73 -2.06
CA HIS A 4 18.33 -4.07 -1.12
C HIS A 4 18.18 -2.55 -1.25
N PHE A 5 17.45 -1.94 -0.32
CA PHE A 5 17.47 -0.49 -0.17
C PHE A 5 18.77 -0.07 0.51
N ARG A 6 19.78 0.35 -0.26
CA ARG A 6 20.98 1.00 0.28
C ARG A 6 20.65 2.46 0.58
N TYR A 7 20.38 2.76 1.85
CA TYR A 7 20.28 4.13 2.33
C TYR A 7 21.69 4.71 2.57
N ARG A 8 22.08 5.70 1.78
CA ARG A 8 23.25 6.55 2.03
C ARG A 8 22.76 7.86 2.63
N HIS A 9 23.15 8.11 3.89
CA HIS A 9 22.95 9.35 4.66
C HIS A 9 21.52 9.69 5.13
N GLY A 10 21.26 9.43 6.42
CA GLY A 10 21.10 10.54 7.35
C GLY A 10 19.72 10.87 7.92
N PHE A 11 18.60 10.44 7.33
CA PHE A 11 17.27 10.55 7.96
C PHE A 11 16.38 9.47 7.35
N LEU A 12 15.92 8.50 8.15
CA LEU A 12 14.76 7.69 7.75
C LEU A 12 13.60 8.69 7.60
N PRO A 13 12.80 8.68 6.52
CA PRO A 13 11.45 9.23 6.62
C PRO A 13 10.85 8.50 7.81
N ALA A 14 10.51 9.24 8.87
CA ALA A 14 10.00 8.64 10.08
C ALA A 14 8.83 7.76 9.64
N PHE A 15 9.01 6.44 9.72
CA PHE A 15 7.91 5.53 9.41
C PHE A 15 6.73 6.03 10.25
N PRO A 16 5.56 6.23 9.65
CA PRO A 16 4.41 6.72 10.40
C PRO A 16 4.28 5.79 11.59
N ARG A 17 4.35 6.36 12.79
CA ARG A 17 4.41 5.54 13.99
C ARG A 17 3.20 4.62 13.96
N LEU A 18 3.44 3.32 14.09
CA LEU A 18 2.39 2.30 14.11
C LEU A 18 1.67 2.34 15.46
N GLU A 19 1.13 3.52 15.80
CA GLU A 19 0.41 3.80 17.03
C GLU A 19 -1.09 3.62 16.82
N GLY A 20 -1.76 3.09 17.86
CA GLY A 20 -3.19 2.83 17.84
C GLY A 20 -3.58 1.58 17.05
N LYS A 21 -4.86 1.52 16.66
CA LYS A 21 -5.44 0.36 15.97
C LYS A 21 -4.89 0.25 14.54
N LEU A 22 -4.30 -0.89 14.24
CA LEU A 22 -3.88 -1.24 12.89
C LEU A 22 -5.04 -1.87 12.12
N ILE A 23 -5.23 -1.45 10.88
CA ILE A 23 -6.18 -2.05 9.95
C ILE A 23 -5.51 -2.36 8.62
N LYS A 24 -6.07 -3.34 7.91
CA LYS A 24 -5.55 -3.75 6.60
C LYS A 24 -6.03 -2.79 5.53
N HIS A 25 -5.07 -2.26 4.79
CA HIS A 25 -5.28 -1.47 3.60
C HIS A 25 -4.85 -2.26 2.36
N HIS A 26 -5.72 -2.38 1.35
CA HIS A 26 -5.35 -3.07 0.12
C HIS A 26 -4.40 -2.20 -0.71
N LEU A 27 -3.24 -2.76 -1.05
CA LEU A 27 -2.29 -2.09 -1.95
C LEU A 27 -2.85 -1.95 -3.38
N PHE A 28 -3.77 -2.83 -3.76
CA PHE A 28 -4.51 -2.75 -5.02
C PHE A 28 -6.00 -2.53 -4.71
N PRO A 29 -6.60 -1.39 -5.12
CA PRO A 29 -8.00 -1.09 -4.82
C PRO A 29 -8.99 -2.17 -5.27
N GLN A 30 -10.04 -2.35 -4.48
CA GLN A 30 -11.10 -3.31 -4.79
C GLN A 30 -12.22 -2.75 -5.69
N ALA A 31 -12.17 -1.45 -6.00
CA ALA A 31 -13.17 -0.80 -6.84
C ALA A 31 -13.27 -1.50 -8.21
N GLN A 32 -14.50 -1.66 -8.70
CA GLN A 32 -14.80 -2.54 -9.83
C GLN A 32 -14.06 -2.17 -11.12
N GLU A 33 -13.80 -0.88 -11.33
CA GLU A 33 -13.04 -0.35 -12.47
C GLU A 33 -11.62 -0.94 -12.60
N PHE A 34 -11.00 -1.34 -11.49
CA PHE A 34 -9.62 -1.85 -11.50
C PHE A 34 -9.52 -3.37 -11.58
N ARG A 35 -10.59 -4.11 -11.27
CA ARG A 35 -10.53 -5.58 -11.07
C ARG A 35 -9.93 -6.31 -12.26
N GLN A 36 -10.44 -6.04 -13.47
CA GLN A 36 -9.97 -6.70 -14.67
C GLN A 36 -8.53 -6.29 -15.02
N TRP A 37 -8.17 -5.05 -14.74
CA TRP A 37 -6.84 -4.52 -15.03
C TRP A 37 -5.76 -5.14 -14.15
N PHE A 38 -6.04 -5.35 -12.86
CA PHE A 38 -5.16 -6.10 -11.96
C PHE A 38 -5.08 -7.58 -12.31
N LYS A 39 -6.23 -8.22 -12.60
CA LYS A 39 -6.28 -9.62 -13.04
C LYS A 39 -5.45 -9.85 -14.31
N ASN A 40 -5.56 -8.95 -15.30
CA ASN A 40 -4.77 -9.02 -16.53
C ASN A 40 -3.26 -8.87 -16.28
N SER A 41 -2.88 -8.23 -15.18
CA SER A 41 -1.50 -8.04 -14.76
C SER A 41 -1.02 -9.14 -13.80
N GLY A 42 -1.82 -10.20 -13.58
CA GLY A 42 -1.46 -11.31 -12.70
C GLY A 42 -1.50 -10.99 -11.21
N ILE A 43 -2.19 -9.91 -10.80
CA ILE A 43 -2.27 -9.49 -9.40
C ILE A 43 -3.53 -10.06 -8.75
N ASP A 44 -3.34 -10.88 -7.70
CA ASP A 44 -4.38 -11.18 -6.71
C ASP A 44 -4.39 -10.08 -5.63
N VAL A 45 -5.42 -9.24 -5.64
CA VAL A 45 -5.52 -8.09 -4.72
C VAL A 45 -5.57 -8.50 -3.25
N HIS A 46 -6.07 -9.70 -2.93
CA HIS A 46 -6.19 -10.18 -1.54
C HIS A 46 -4.85 -10.64 -0.96
N ALA A 47 -3.88 -10.98 -1.81
CA ALA A 47 -2.52 -11.30 -1.39
C ALA A 47 -1.73 -10.08 -0.90
N TRP A 48 -2.19 -8.87 -1.23
CA TRP A 48 -1.43 -7.63 -1.05
C TRP A 48 -2.18 -6.61 -0.21
N THR A 49 -2.14 -6.80 1.10
CA THR A 49 -2.59 -5.78 2.06
C THR A 49 -1.46 -5.34 2.97
N MET A 50 -1.55 -4.11 3.45
CA MET A 50 -0.59 -3.50 4.35
C MET A 50 -1.31 -3.10 5.63
N ALA A 51 -0.79 -3.50 6.78
CA ALA A 51 -1.34 -3.06 8.05
C ALA A 51 -0.86 -1.64 8.36
N ILE A 52 -1.80 -0.71 8.49
CA ILE A 52 -1.52 0.71 8.72
C ILE A 52 -2.39 1.26 9.84
N PRO A 53 -2.00 2.36 10.51
CA PRO A 53 -2.85 3.01 11.49
C PRO A 53 -4.22 3.40 10.90
N GLU A 54 -5.30 3.18 11.65
CA GLU A 54 -6.68 3.47 11.21
C GLU A 54 -6.86 4.92 10.74
N GLN A 55 -6.23 5.89 11.42
CA GLN A 55 -6.27 7.29 11.00
C GLN A 55 -5.64 7.52 9.63
N ALA A 56 -4.55 6.82 9.31
CA ALA A 56 -3.89 6.92 8.01
C ALA A 56 -4.77 6.33 6.89
N HIS A 57 -5.42 5.19 7.17
CA HIS A 57 -6.41 4.59 6.27
C HIS A 57 -7.63 5.51 6.04
N LEU A 58 -8.18 6.11 7.10
CA LEU A 58 -9.31 7.04 6.98
C LEU A 58 -8.92 8.29 6.19
N ARG A 59 -7.71 8.82 6.42
CA ARG A 59 -7.18 9.98 5.70
C ARG A 59 -7.08 9.72 4.19
N ILE A 60 -6.50 8.60 3.78
CA ILE A 60 -6.26 8.31 2.36
C ILE A 60 -7.55 7.95 1.59
N HIS A 61 -8.55 7.42 2.29
CA HIS A 61 -9.87 7.09 1.74
C HIS A 61 -10.93 8.18 1.95
N ARG A 62 -10.57 9.33 2.53
CA ARG A 62 -11.49 10.44 2.71
C ARG A 62 -12.03 10.93 1.36
N GLY A 63 -13.33 11.19 1.31
CA GLY A 63 -14.03 11.65 0.11
C GLY A 63 -14.79 10.53 -0.62
N ALA A 64 -15.25 10.81 -1.83
CA ALA A 64 -16.02 9.85 -2.62
C ALA A 64 -15.12 8.80 -3.29
N ASN A 65 -15.72 7.66 -3.67
CA ASN A 65 -15.11 6.66 -4.56
C ASN A 65 -13.74 6.14 -4.13
N GLY A 66 -13.51 5.99 -2.82
CA GLY A 66 -12.24 5.51 -2.24
C GLY A 66 -11.14 6.58 -2.13
N GLY A 67 -11.48 7.85 -2.29
CA GLY A 67 -10.63 8.99 -1.93
C GLY A 67 -9.38 9.14 -2.81
N MET A 68 -8.31 9.65 -2.19
CA MET A 68 -7.05 9.93 -2.88
C MET A 68 -6.39 8.66 -3.41
N TRP A 69 -6.57 7.53 -2.72
CA TRP A 69 -6.00 6.24 -3.12
C TRP A 69 -6.52 5.79 -4.49
N ASN A 70 -7.83 5.66 -4.63
CA ASN A 70 -8.45 5.26 -5.90
C ASN A 70 -8.20 6.30 -6.99
N THR A 71 -8.13 7.58 -6.63
CA THR A 71 -7.84 8.65 -7.59
C THR A 71 -6.44 8.49 -8.19
N ALA A 72 -5.42 8.22 -7.38
CA ALA A 72 -4.05 7.99 -7.85
C ALA A 72 -3.94 6.74 -8.74
N TRP A 73 -4.62 5.65 -8.34
CA TRP A 73 -4.69 4.44 -9.16
C TRP A 73 -5.40 4.67 -10.50
N ARG A 74 -6.48 5.45 -10.52
CA ARG A 74 -7.18 5.83 -11.74
C ARG A 74 -6.32 6.66 -12.68
N GLN A 75 -5.58 7.64 -12.15
CA GLN A 75 -4.62 8.42 -12.94
C GLN A 75 -3.56 7.52 -13.57
N PHE A 76 -3.01 6.57 -12.80
CA PHE A 76 -2.03 5.63 -13.33
C PHE A 76 -2.63 4.73 -14.41
N MET A 77 -3.81 4.14 -14.16
CA MET A 77 -4.54 3.31 -15.12
C MET A 77 -4.76 4.03 -16.45
N HIS A 78 -5.22 5.29 -16.42
CA HIS A 78 -5.44 6.08 -17.62
C HIS A 78 -4.14 6.40 -18.37
N ALA A 79 -3.06 6.68 -17.65
CA ALA A 79 -1.75 6.96 -18.25
C ALA A 79 -1.14 5.72 -18.93
N THR A 80 -1.42 4.52 -18.44
CA THR A 80 -0.83 3.27 -18.95
C THR A 80 -1.77 2.42 -19.81
N ARG A 81 -3.00 2.88 -20.07
CA ARG A 81 -4.08 2.10 -20.72
C ARG A 81 -3.74 1.49 -22.09
N ARG A 82 -2.68 1.97 -22.75
CA ARG A 82 -2.27 1.54 -24.10
C ARG A 82 -1.36 0.31 -24.10
N ARG A 83 -0.98 -0.21 -22.94
CA ARG A 83 -0.10 -1.38 -22.84
C ARG A 83 -0.51 -2.30 -21.71
N ARG A 84 -0.10 -3.57 -21.82
CA ARG A 84 -0.17 -4.51 -20.71
C ARG A 84 0.93 -4.19 -19.71
N LEU A 85 0.57 -4.14 -18.43
CA LEU A 85 1.52 -3.92 -17.35
C LEU A 85 1.95 -5.27 -16.78
N PRO A 86 3.27 -5.52 -16.64
CA PRO A 86 3.75 -6.70 -15.94
C PRO A 86 3.56 -6.52 -14.41
N PRO A 87 3.45 -7.62 -13.64
CA PRO A 87 3.22 -7.56 -12.20
C PRO A 87 4.23 -6.68 -11.45
N GLU A 88 5.49 -6.66 -11.86
CA GLU A 88 6.57 -5.91 -11.20
C GLU A 88 6.33 -4.40 -11.26
N GLU A 89 5.74 -3.91 -12.35
CA GLU A 89 5.43 -2.49 -12.48
C GLU A 89 4.23 -2.10 -11.64
N MET A 90 3.22 -2.98 -11.55
CA MET A 90 2.08 -2.82 -10.65
C MET A 90 2.54 -2.75 -9.19
N MET A 91 3.43 -3.66 -8.78
CA MET A 91 4.03 -3.67 -7.46
C MET A 91 4.86 -2.40 -7.19
N ARG A 92 5.68 -1.98 -8.16
CA ARG A 92 6.44 -0.72 -8.04
C ARG A 92 5.52 0.47 -7.82
N LYS A 93 4.43 0.58 -8.59
CA LYS A 93 3.46 1.66 -8.39
C LYS A 93 2.79 1.58 -7.02
N ALA A 94 2.39 0.38 -6.58
CA ALA A 94 1.78 0.21 -5.26
C ALA A 94 2.68 0.74 -4.13
N PHE A 95 3.98 0.42 -4.17
CA PHE A 95 4.95 0.92 -3.19
C PHE A 95 5.24 2.41 -3.34
N GLU A 96 5.33 2.93 -4.56
CA GLU A 96 5.44 4.36 -4.82
C GLU A 96 4.28 5.13 -4.20
N LEU A 97 3.05 4.66 -4.39
CA LEU A 97 1.87 5.30 -3.79
C LEU A 97 1.84 5.15 -2.27
N ALA A 98 2.22 3.99 -1.73
CA ALA A 98 2.29 3.79 -0.29
C ALA A 98 3.28 4.77 0.37
N TYR A 99 4.43 5.00 -0.26
CA TYR A 99 5.39 6.01 0.15
C TYR A 99 4.84 7.43 0.00
N ARG A 100 4.27 7.76 -1.17
CA ARG A 100 3.72 9.09 -1.47
C ARG A 100 2.65 9.53 -0.48
N PHE A 101 1.82 8.60 0.00
CA PHE A 101 0.71 8.90 0.92
C PHE A 101 1.03 8.62 2.39
N ASP A 102 2.28 8.24 2.68
CA ASP A 102 2.74 7.96 4.04
C ASP A 102 1.86 6.89 4.74
N ILE A 103 1.66 5.76 4.06
CA ILE A 103 0.89 4.61 4.56
C ILE A 103 1.73 3.34 4.56
N VAL A 104 2.93 3.40 5.14
CA VAL A 104 3.88 2.26 5.17
C VAL A 104 3.68 1.43 6.43
N GLY A 105 3.70 0.10 6.28
CA GLY A 105 3.60 -0.88 7.36
C GLY A 105 3.89 -2.30 6.87
N PRO A 106 3.74 -3.33 7.71
CA PRO A 106 3.99 -4.71 7.32
C PRO A 106 2.96 -5.18 6.27
N ILE A 107 3.44 -5.91 5.26
CA ILE A 107 2.57 -6.55 4.27
C ILE A 107 2.05 -7.86 4.84
N VAL A 108 0.73 -7.99 4.90
CA VAL A 108 0.04 -9.15 5.47
C VAL A 108 -1.06 -9.54 4.46
N PRO A 109 -1.20 -10.80 4.04
CA PRO A 109 -2.32 -11.18 3.19
C PRO A 109 -3.67 -10.98 3.89
N TYR A 110 -4.74 -10.75 3.13
CA TYR A 110 -6.05 -10.40 3.70
C TYR A 110 -6.63 -11.48 4.63
N GLY A 111 -6.27 -12.76 4.46
CA GLY A 111 -6.70 -13.85 5.35
C GLY A 111 -5.93 -13.99 6.67
N HIS A 112 -4.79 -13.31 6.85
CA HIS A 112 -3.90 -13.51 8.01
C HIS A 112 -4.09 -12.46 9.10
N GLN A 113 -4.05 -12.82 10.38
CA GLN A 113 -4.21 -11.80 11.44
C GLN A 113 -3.06 -10.78 11.44
N VAL A 114 -3.39 -9.52 11.70
CA VAL A 114 -2.39 -8.50 12.04
C VAL A 114 -2.07 -8.70 13.51
N VAL A 115 -0.88 -9.20 13.82
CA VAL A 115 -0.41 -9.22 15.21
C VAL A 115 -0.06 -7.78 15.57
N SER A 116 -0.74 -7.20 16.56
CA SER A 116 -0.34 -5.91 17.10
C SER A 116 1.13 -6.00 17.51
N PRO A 117 2.00 -5.04 17.13
CA PRO A 117 3.35 -5.03 17.66
C PRO A 117 3.23 -5.05 19.19
N GLY A 118 3.84 -6.05 19.82
CA GLY A 118 3.96 -6.11 21.27
C GLY A 118 4.63 -4.83 21.81
N PRO A 119 4.65 -4.63 23.14
CA PRO A 119 5.25 -3.44 23.73
C PRO A 119 6.62 -3.20 23.10
N GLN A 120 6.79 -2.02 22.48
CA GLN A 120 8.08 -1.61 21.96
C GLN A 120 9.02 -1.54 23.15
N LEU A 121 9.98 -2.48 23.21
CA LEU A 121 11.09 -2.38 24.14
C LEU A 121 11.88 -1.14 23.70
N PHE A 122 11.68 -0.03 24.39
CA PHE A 122 12.61 1.08 24.35
C PHE A 122 13.93 0.53 24.90
N ALA A 123 14.96 0.51 24.07
CA ALA A 123 16.32 0.37 24.57
C ALA A 123 16.68 1.72 25.19
N ASP A 124 16.93 1.72 26.49
CA ASP A 124 17.44 2.86 27.27
C ASP A 124 18.78 3.36 26.72
#